data_AF-A0A0W8CMW6-F1
#
_entry.id   AF-A0A0W8CMW6-F1
#
_cell.length_a   1.000
_cell.length_b   1.000
_cell.length_c   1.000
_cell.angle_alpha   90.00
_cell.angle_beta   90.00
_cell.angle_gamma   90.00
#
_symmetry.space_group_name_H-M   'P 1'
#
loop_
_entity.id
_entity.type
_entity.pdbx_description
1 polymer ?
#
loop_
_entity_poly.entity_id
_entity_poly.type
_entity_poly.pdbx_seq_one_letter_code
_entity_poly.pdbx_strand_id
1 'polypeptide(L)'
;MNKTAFSTFEEFEEAFKAYCQDSHQCYKRRSSISISSRNKRQKFQFDSSYGPYYHIVYICTHGWEDRDRGKGSRPIQRLRNTECKAGLSVTLRRTRSQDGSTYCQYVVTQQTTIHTHPVNEAIWRAYAENRRVNDPNVVGMVRILVKTKSPFKQIHQYVAESSGRLQLSLLHYFAQVYFYTGKDVLPQDVRNMISKIKGEVKQEPVEIRVDTLLNDFVGNNQGNVANLFKNEADIATCITFQTAGMRKFFHLFPEVLLVDTTHKTNDLKYKLFGFMVHDSFGGGQFVQHALIDAETKENMSTAVATFKTNNPNWTRVEVIMVG
;
A
#
# COMPACT_ATOMS: atom_id res chain seq x y z
N MET A 1 -10.28 -25.01 -23.95
CA MET A 1 -10.97 -25.74 -22.88
C MET A 1 -11.84 -26.83 -23.49
N ASN A 2 -11.82 -28.05 -22.95
CA ASN A 2 -12.55 -29.19 -23.53
C ASN A 2 -14.04 -29.17 -23.19
N LYS A 3 -14.39 -28.80 -21.96
CA LYS A 3 -15.77 -28.53 -21.56
C LYS A 3 -16.16 -27.12 -22.03
N THR A 4 -17.30 -27.00 -22.70
CA THR A 4 -17.75 -25.74 -23.32
C THR A 4 -19.11 -25.25 -22.81
N ALA A 5 -19.78 -26.01 -21.96
CA ALA A 5 -21.09 -25.67 -21.37
C ALA A 5 -21.10 -25.88 -19.86
N PHE A 6 -21.71 -24.96 -19.12
CA PHE A 6 -21.71 -24.88 -17.66
C PHE A 6 -23.06 -24.41 -17.14
N SER A 7 -23.56 -25.02 -16.07
CA SER A 7 -24.85 -24.69 -15.48
C SER A 7 -24.82 -23.35 -14.77
N THR A 8 -23.71 -22.97 -14.12
CA THR A 8 -23.56 -21.68 -13.42
C THR A 8 -22.27 -20.96 -13.80
N PHE A 9 -22.20 -19.67 -13.47
CA PHE A 9 -20.97 -18.88 -13.67
C PHE A 9 -19.83 -19.37 -12.79
N GLU A 10 -20.13 -19.79 -11.55
CA GLU A 10 -19.15 -20.31 -10.60
C GLU A 10 -18.50 -21.60 -11.11
N GLU A 11 -19.31 -22.53 -11.65
CA GLU A 11 -18.82 -23.76 -12.26
C GLU A 11 -17.91 -23.49 -13.46
N PHE A 12 -18.27 -22.49 -14.29
CA PHE A 12 -17.39 -22.03 -15.37
C PHE A 12 -16.09 -21.44 -14.82
N GLU A 13 -16.15 -20.59 -13.79
CA GLU A 13 -14.97 -19.92 -13.23
C GLU A 13 -13.99 -20.93 -12.61
N GLU A 14 -14.48 -21.95 -11.92
CA GLU A 14 -13.68 -23.04 -11.37
C GLU A 14 -13.01 -23.85 -12.48
N ALA A 15 -13.77 -24.29 -13.49
CA ALA A 15 -13.23 -25.04 -14.63
C ALA A 15 -12.24 -24.20 -15.45
N PHE A 16 -12.51 -22.92 -15.61
CA PHE A 16 -11.63 -22.00 -16.32
C PHE A 16 -10.32 -21.76 -15.57
N LYS A 17 -10.38 -21.66 -14.24
CA LYS A 17 -9.20 -21.54 -13.38
C LYS A 17 -8.33 -22.80 -13.44
N ALA A 18 -8.95 -23.99 -13.38
CA ALA A 18 -8.25 -25.26 -13.54
C ALA A 18 -7.59 -25.35 -14.93
N TYR A 19 -8.33 -25.02 -15.99
CA TYR A 19 -7.79 -24.96 -17.36
C TYR A 19 -6.57 -24.03 -17.46
N CYS A 20 -6.63 -22.83 -16.87
CA CYS A 20 -5.50 -21.89 -16.87
C CYS A 20 -4.28 -22.46 -16.13
N GLN A 21 -4.51 -23.14 -15.01
CA GLN A 21 -3.46 -23.76 -14.20
C GLN A 21 -2.80 -24.92 -14.94
N ASP A 22 -3.58 -25.86 -15.47
CA ASP A 22 -3.07 -27.06 -16.15
C ASP A 22 -2.36 -26.72 -17.47
N SER A 23 -2.87 -25.72 -18.18
CA SER A 23 -2.29 -25.29 -19.45
C SER A 23 -1.23 -24.20 -19.32
N HIS A 24 -0.99 -23.70 -18.09
CA HIS A 24 -0.07 -22.61 -17.78
C HIS A 24 -0.38 -21.28 -18.51
N GLN A 25 -1.64 -21.06 -18.87
CA GLN A 25 -2.09 -19.90 -19.67
C GLN A 25 -2.74 -18.82 -18.81
N CYS A 26 -2.30 -17.57 -18.93
CA CYS A 26 -2.85 -16.44 -18.18
C CYS A 26 -3.81 -15.59 -18.99
N TYR A 27 -5.09 -15.71 -18.63
CA TYR A 27 -6.16 -14.90 -19.19
C TYR A 27 -6.62 -13.80 -18.23
N LYS A 28 -7.06 -12.68 -18.80
CA LYS A 28 -7.66 -11.53 -18.12
C LYS A 28 -9.01 -11.23 -18.72
N ARG A 29 -9.94 -10.82 -17.87
CA ARG A 29 -11.22 -10.29 -18.32
C ARG A 29 -10.97 -8.97 -19.05
N ARG A 30 -11.27 -8.94 -20.36
CA ARG A 30 -11.21 -7.73 -21.20
C ARG A 30 -12.44 -6.88 -21.02
N SER A 31 -13.61 -7.52 -21.09
CA SER A 31 -14.91 -6.86 -21.01
C SER A 31 -15.97 -7.83 -20.49
N SER A 32 -17.03 -7.28 -19.94
CA SER A 32 -18.20 -8.05 -19.49
C SER A 32 -19.47 -7.23 -19.63
N ILE A 33 -20.58 -7.91 -19.90
CA ILE A 33 -21.93 -7.35 -19.92
C ILE A 33 -22.70 -8.06 -18.79
N SER A 34 -23.26 -7.31 -17.85
CA SER A 34 -24.06 -7.88 -16.76
C SER A 34 -25.42 -8.38 -17.26
N ILE A 35 -25.99 -9.38 -16.58
CA ILE A 35 -27.37 -9.83 -16.85
C ILE A 35 -28.33 -8.65 -16.70
N SER A 36 -28.21 -7.88 -15.61
CA SER A 36 -29.04 -6.70 -15.35
C SER A 36 -29.02 -5.67 -16.49
N SER A 37 -27.87 -5.40 -17.08
CA SER A 37 -27.75 -4.46 -18.22
C SER A 37 -28.39 -5.01 -19.49
N ARG A 38 -28.18 -6.31 -19.76
CA ARG A 38 -28.75 -7.01 -20.92
C ARG A 38 -30.28 -7.11 -20.85
N ASN A 39 -30.79 -7.36 -19.66
CA ASN A 39 -32.20 -7.54 -19.32
C ASN A 39 -33.02 -6.26 -19.54
N LYS A 40 -32.46 -5.08 -19.23
CA LYS A 40 -33.12 -3.78 -19.49
C LYS A 40 -33.46 -3.54 -20.96
N ARG A 41 -32.70 -4.15 -21.87
CA ARG A 41 -32.80 -3.86 -23.31
C ARG A 41 -33.75 -4.78 -24.05
N GLN A 42 -34.22 -5.89 -23.44
CA GLN A 42 -34.94 -6.93 -24.16
C GLN A 42 -36.07 -7.58 -23.39
N LYS A 43 -36.98 -8.22 -24.14
CA LYS A 43 -38.22 -8.81 -23.61
C LYS A 43 -37.95 -10.01 -22.71
N PHE A 44 -37.04 -10.90 -23.12
CA PHE A 44 -36.65 -12.05 -22.30
C PHE A 44 -35.65 -11.63 -21.23
N GLN A 45 -35.95 -12.02 -19.99
CA GLN A 45 -35.15 -11.74 -18.80
C GLN A 45 -34.39 -13.00 -18.41
N PHE A 46 -33.06 -12.92 -18.38
CA PHE A 46 -32.26 -13.97 -17.78
C PHE A 46 -32.31 -13.87 -16.25
N ASP A 47 -32.37 -15.01 -15.59
CA ASP A 47 -32.32 -15.08 -14.13
C ASP A 47 -30.89 -14.82 -13.64
N SER A 48 -30.77 -14.01 -12.60
CA SER A 48 -29.49 -13.66 -11.97
C SER A 48 -28.93 -14.77 -11.09
N SER A 49 -29.74 -15.81 -10.77
CA SER A 49 -29.29 -17.00 -10.05
C SER A 49 -28.18 -17.77 -10.76
N TYR A 50 -28.14 -17.73 -12.10
CA TYR A 50 -27.09 -18.37 -12.90
C TYR A 50 -25.73 -17.69 -12.73
N GLY A 51 -25.71 -16.39 -12.45
CA GLY A 51 -24.50 -15.62 -12.26
C GLY A 51 -24.67 -14.13 -12.61
N PRO A 52 -23.63 -13.30 -12.37
CA PRO A 52 -23.74 -11.85 -12.52
C PRO A 52 -23.64 -11.36 -13.99
N TYR A 53 -23.12 -12.19 -14.90
CA TYR A 53 -22.75 -11.75 -16.25
C TYR A 53 -23.54 -12.48 -17.34
N TYR A 54 -23.98 -11.75 -18.36
CA TYR A 54 -24.55 -12.32 -19.57
C TYR A 54 -23.47 -12.72 -20.59
N HIS A 55 -22.44 -11.88 -20.75
CA HIS A 55 -21.37 -12.10 -21.73
C HIS A 55 -20.04 -11.63 -21.15
N ILE A 56 -18.97 -12.41 -21.34
CA ILE A 56 -17.63 -12.08 -20.85
C ILE A 56 -16.61 -12.42 -21.93
N VAL A 57 -15.65 -11.52 -22.13
CA VAL A 57 -14.49 -11.75 -23.00
C VAL A 57 -13.25 -11.83 -22.14
N TYR A 58 -12.52 -12.93 -22.29
CA TYR A 58 -11.20 -13.15 -21.72
C TYR A 58 -10.15 -13.08 -22.84
N ILE A 59 -9.03 -12.42 -22.57
CA ILE A 59 -7.87 -12.34 -23.48
C ILE A 59 -6.60 -12.71 -22.72
N CYS A 60 -5.58 -13.16 -23.44
CA CYS A 60 -4.27 -13.38 -22.84
C CYS A 60 -3.74 -12.09 -22.20
N THR A 61 -2.96 -12.20 -21.11
CA THR A 61 -2.25 -11.07 -20.49
C THR A 61 -1.34 -10.31 -21.45
N HIS A 62 -0.88 -10.97 -22.52
CA HIS A 62 -0.04 -10.39 -23.58
C HIS A 62 -0.84 -9.85 -24.78
N GLY A 63 -2.18 -9.93 -24.74
CA GLY A 63 -3.08 -9.41 -25.78
C GLY A 63 -3.64 -8.02 -25.48
N TRP A 64 -3.18 -7.37 -24.41
CA TRP A 64 -3.55 -5.99 -24.10
C TRP A 64 -2.74 -5.03 -24.96
N GLU A 65 -3.44 -4.07 -25.57
CA GLU A 65 -2.81 -2.90 -26.17
C GLU A 65 -2.06 -2.11 -25.09
N ASP A 66 -0.89 -1.61 -25.46
CA ASP A 66 -0.10 -0.77 -24.57
C ASP A 66 -0.87 0.53 -24.27
N ARG A 67 -0.87 0.90 -23.00
CA ARG A 67 -1.50 2.14 -22.54
C ARG A 67 -0.41 3.15 -22.20
N ASP A 68 -0.16 4.08 -23.09
CA ASP A 68 0.74 5.20 -22.82
C ASP A 68 0.10 6.13 -21.79
N ARG A 69 0.68 6.15 -20.58
CA ARG A 69 0.21 6.98 -19.46
C ARG A 69 1.22 8.06 -19.05
N GLY A 70 2.27 8.30 -19.85
CA GLY A 70 3.31 9.27 -19.54
C GLY A 70 4.07 9.78 -20.76
N LYS A 71 4.88 10.82 -20.57
CA LYS A 71 5.67 11.50 -21.64
C LYS A 71 6.98 10.76 -22.02
N GLY A 72 7.12 9.47 -21.69
CA GLY A 72 8.26 8.65 -22.13
C GLY A 72 9.61 8.89 -21.43
N SER A 73 9.68 9.68 -20.35
CA SER A 73 10.96 10.05 -19.72
C SER A 73 11.67 8.93 -18.93
N ARG A 74 11.03 7.76 -18.74
CA ARG A 74 11.62 6.61 -18.06
C ARG A 74 11.67 5.41 -19.02
N PRO A 75 12.73 4.58 -18.98
CA PRO A 75 12.79 3.37 -19.81
C PRO A 75 11.57 2.48 -19.58
N ILE A 76 10.90 2.09 -20.67
CA ILE A 76 9.74 1.19 -20.63
C ILE A 76 10.24 -0.17 -20.14
N GLN A 77 9.88 -0.57 -18.92
CA GLN A 77 10.19 -1.90 -18.43
C GLN A 77 9.35 -2.94 -19.19
N ARG A 78 10.05 -3.83 -19.92
CA ARG A 78 9.58 -5.06 -20.58
C ARG A 78 8.13 -4.98 -21.08
N LEU A 79 7.99 -4.61 -22.37
CA LEU A 79 6.74 -4.74 -23.13
C LEU A 79 6.12 -6.12 -22.87
N ARG A 80 4.91 -6.13 -22.30
CA ARG A 80 4.11 -7.36 -22.21
C ARG A 80 3.32 -7.62 -23.47
N ASN A 81 3.08 -6.60 -24.30
CA ASN A 81 2.26 -6.77 -25.47
C ASN A 81 3.03 -7.57 -26.54
N THR A 82 2.48 -8.73 -26.92
CA THR A 82 2.94 -9.54 -28.05
C THR A 82 1.85 -9.67 -29.10
N GLU A 83 0.85 -8.78 -29.04
CA GLU A 83 -0.37 -8.78 -29.85
C GLU A 83 -1.08 -10.14 -29.83
N CYS A 84 -1.02 -10.82 -28.68
CA CYS A 84 -1.52 -12.18 -28.55
C CYS A 84 -3.04 -12.21 -28.72
N LYS A 85 -3.51 -12.96 -29.72
CA LYS A 85 -4.94 -13.12 -30.04
C LYS A 85 -5.62 -14.25 -29.26
N ALA A 86 -4.88 -14.95 -28.40
CA ALA A 86 -5.46 -15.99 -27.56
C ALA A 86 -6.50 -15.38 -26.62
N GLY A 87 -7.67 -16.01 -26.55
CA GLY A 87 -8.81 -15.51 -25.80
C GLY A 87 -9.99 -16.43 -25.88
N LEU A 88 -11.01 -16.17 -25.08
CA LEU A 88 -12.29 -16.85 -25.18
C LEU A 88 -13.44 -15.94 -24.76
N SER A 89 -14.61 -16.20 -25.33
CA SER A 89 -15.85 -15.49 -25.02
C SER A 89 -16.86 -16.46 -24.45
N VAL A 90 -17.48 -16.11 -23.33
CA VAL A 90 -18.47 -16.94 -22.64
C VAL A 90 -19.78 -16.19 -22.53
N THR A 91 -20.88 -16.85 -22.89
CA THR A 91 -22.20 -16.23 -22.99
C THR A 91 -23.26 -17.11 -22.36
N LEU A 92 -24.12 -16.51 -21.54
CA LEU A 92 -25.33 -17.17 -21.04
C LEU A 92 -26.32 -17.35 -22.18
N ARG A 93 -26.67 -18.60 -22.49
CA ARG A 93 -27.60 -18.97 -23.55
C ARG A 93 -28.76 -19.75 -22.99
N ARG A 94 -29.93 -19.54 -23.59
CA ARG A 94 -31.14 -20.35 -23.35
C ARG A 94 -31.08 -21.57 -24.27
N THR A 95 -31.16 -22.76 -23.69
CA THR A 95 -31.15 -24.05 -24.38
C THR A 95 -32.45 -24.78 -24.12
N ARG A 96 -32.93 -25.54 -25.10
CA ARG A 96 -34.12 -26.39 -24.98
C ARG A 96 -33.68 -27.83 -24.70
N SER A 97 -34.23 -28.44 -23.66
CA SER A 97 -34.04 -29.84 -23.33
C SER A 97 -34.81 -30.74 -24.29
N GLN A 98 -34.48 -32.04 -24.29
CA GLN A 98 -35.19 -33.07 -25.06
C GLN A 98 -36.66 -33.16 -24.63
N ASP A 99 -36.93 -32.95 -23.34
CA ASP A 99 -38.29 -32.95 -22.77
C ASP A 99 -39.10 -31.68 -23.08
N GLY A 100 -38.57 -30.79 -23.92
CA GLY A 100 -39.23 -29.55 -24.33
C GLY A 100 -39.09 -28.39 -23.33
N SER A 101 -38.60 -28.63 -22.11
CA SER A 101 -38.29 -27.60 -21.12
C SER A 101 -37.13 -26.70 -21.59
N THR A 102 -37.10 -25.45 -21.12
CA THR A 102 -35.99 -24.51 -21.40
C THR A 102 -35.21 -24.20 -20.14
N TYR A 103 -33.88 -24.26 -20.24
CA TYR A 103 -32.94 -23.90 -19.19
C TYR A 103 -31.90 -22.92 -19.74
N CYS A 104 -31.17 -22.24 -18.85
CA CYS A 104 -30.04 -21.41 -19.24
C CYS A 104 -28.72 -22.07 -18.84
N GLN A 105 -27.66 -21.81 -19.61
CA GLN A 105 -26.31 -22.28 -19.31
C GLN A 105 -25.28 -21.35 -19.92
N TYR A 106 -24.10 -21.26 -19.31
CA TYR A 106 -22.96 -20.56 -19.86
C TYR A 106 -22.29 -21.43 -20.92
N VAL A 107 -22.09 -20.86 -22.11
CA VAL A 107 -21.46 -21.55 -23.23
C VAL A 107 -20.23 -20.76 -23.67
N VAL A 108 -19.11 -21.45 -23.88
CA VAL A 108 -17.93 -20.90 -24.55
C VAL A 108 -18.29 -20.74 -26.02
N THR A 109 -18.47 -19.49 -26.45
CA THR A 109 -18.98 -19.17 -27.80
C THR A 109 -17.86 -18.95 -28.82
N GLN A 110 -16.71 -18.48 -28.37
CA GLN A 110 -15.52 -18.27 -29.20
C GLN A 110 -14.29 -18.64 -28.37
N GLN A 111 -13.30 -19.27 -28.99
CA GLN A 111 -12.06 -19.65 -28.33
C GLN A 111 -10.90 -19.66 -29.33
N THR A 112 -9.82 -18.98 -28.97
CA THR A 112 -8.52 -19.03 -29.65
C THR A 112 -7.47 -19.46 -28.63
N THR A 113 -6.86 -20.63 -28.86
CA THR A 113 -5.87 -21.22 -27.93
C THR A 113 -4.43 -21.06 -28.41
N ILE A 114 -4.21 -20.51 -29.60
CA ILE A 114 -2.88 -20.30 -30.16
C ILE A 114 -2.30 -19.00 -29.60
N HIS A 115 -1.14 -19.09 -28.95
CA HIS A 115 -0.41 -17.96 -28.40
C HIS A 115 0.75 -17.57 -29.31
N THR A 116 1.07 -16.27 -29.36
CA THR A 116 2.23 -15.72 -30.10
C THR A 116 3.50 -15.66 -29.25
N HIS A 117 3.44 -16.14 -28.01
CA HIS A 117 4.55 -16.15 -27.05
C HIS A 117 4.63 -17.51 -26.35
N PRO A 118 5.79 -17.84 -25.73
CA PRO A 118 5.92 -19.06 -24.95
C PRO A 118 4.92 -19.11 -23.80
N VAL A 119 4.34 -20.29 -23.60
CA VAL A 119 3.46 -20.63 -22.48
C VAL A 119 4.09 -21.83 -21.78
N ASN A 120 4.52 -21.65 -20.55
CA ASN A 120 5.11 -22.71 -19.73
C ASN A 120 4.94 -22.39 -18.24
N GLU A 121 5.21 -23.40 -17.40
CA GLU A 121 5.04 -23.30 -15.95
C GLU A 121 5.87 -22.18 -15.32
N ALA A 122 7.12 -21.99 -15.76
CA ALA A 122 8.00 -20.95 -15.20
C ALA A 122 7.46 -19.54 -15.44
N ILE A 123 6.98 -19.25 -16.65
CA ILE A 123 6.35 -17.97 -17.00
C ILE A 123 5.04 -17.81 -16.23
N TRP A 124 4.24 -18.89 -16.15
CA TRP A 124 2.99 -18.90 -15.39
C TRP A 124 3.20 -18.54 -13.91
N ARG A 125 4.15 -19.21 -13.25
CA ARG A 125 4.50 -18.94 -11.84
C ARG A 125 5.04 -17.52 -11.65
N ALA A 126 5.72 -16.94 -12.63
CA ALA A 126 6.26 -15.58 -12.54
C ALA A 126 5.18 -14.46 -12.60
N TYR A 127 3.95 -14.75 -13.07
CA TYR A 127 2.89 -13.75 -13.09
C TYR A 127 2.48 -13.32 -11.68
N ALA A 128 2.29 -12.00 -11.50
CA ALA A 128 2.01 -11.41 -10.18
C ALA A 128 0.75 -11.96 -9.51
N GLU A 129 -0.27 -12.36 -10.27
CA GLU A 129 -1.49 -12.95 -9.69
C GLU A 129 -1.27 -14.36 -9.17
N ASN A 130 -0.38 -15.10 -9.83
CA ASN A 130 -0.05 -16.47 -9.44
C ASN A 130 0.89 -16.45 -8.21
N ARG A 131 1.81 -15.47 -8.14
CA ARG A 131 2.67 -15.22 -6.96
C ARG A 131 1.92 -14.68 -5.74
N ARG A 132 0.82 -13.96 -5.94
CA ARG A 132 0.10 -13.28 -4.85
C ARG A 132 -0.43 -14.28 -3.82
N VAL A 133 -0.07 -14.07 -2.56
CA VAL A 133 -0.58 -14.85 -1.41
C VAL A 133 -1.83 -14.16 -0.86
N ASN A 134 -2.96 -14.86 -0.90
CA ASN A 134 -4.25 -14.36 -0.40
C ASN A 134 -4.80 -15.20 0.77
N ASP A 135 -4.02 -16.16 1.28
CA ASP A 135 -4.45 -17.00 2.41
C ASP A 135 -4.78 -16.11 3.63
N PRO A 136 -6.02 -16.13 4.14
CA PRO A 136 -6.43 -15.29 5.27
C PRO A 136 -5.56 -15.48 6.52
N ASN A 137 -5.07 -16.69 6.78
CA ASN A 137 -4.23 -16.99 7.95
C ASN A 137 -2.85 -16.36 7.80
N VAL A 138 -2.25 -16.47 6.61
CA VAL A 138 -0.96 -15.85 6.30
C VAL A 138 -1.07 -14.34 6.38
N VAL A 139 -2.10 -13.75 5.76
CA VAL A 139 -2.35 -12.31 5.81
C VAL A 139 -2.60 -11.84 7.25
N GLY A 140 -3.36 -12.59 8.04
CA GLY A 140 -3.62 -12.32 9.45
C GLY A 140 -2.35 -12.23 10.28
N MET A 141 -1.44 -13.19 10.13
CA MET A 141 -0.15 -13.17 10.83
C MET A 141 0.74 -12.00 10.38
N VAL A 142 0.77 -11.70 9.07
CA VAL A 142 1.52 -10.54 8.57
C VAL A 142 1.01 -9.23 9.19
N ARG A 143 -0.29 -9.08 9.44
CA ARG A 143 -0.82 -7.90 10.16
C ARG A 143 -0.20 -7.75 11.54
N ILE A 144 -0.07 -8.86 12.28
CA ILE A 144 0.54 -8.87 13.62
C ILE A 144 2.01 -8.47 13.51
N LEU A 145 2.76 -9.09 12.60
CA LEU A 145 4.18 -8.80 12.39
C LEU A 145 4.44 -7.34 11.96
N VAL A 146 3.55 -6.77 11.15
CA VAL A 146 3.61 -5.35 10.77
C VAL A 146 3.33 -4.46 11.99
N LYS A 147 2.36 -4.82 12.83
CA LYS A 147 2.01 -4.07 14.05
C LYS A 147 3.15 -4.09 15.07
N THR A 148 3.83 -5.23 15.22
CA THR A 148 5.00 -5.38 16.11
C THR A 148 6.29 -4.83 15.52
N LYS A 149 6.25 -4.17 14.35
CA LYS A 149 7.40 -3.63 13.63
C LYS A 149 8.49 -4.67 13.37
N SER A 150 8.11 -5.92 13.12
CA SER A 150 9.06 -7.01 12.85
C SER A 150 9.91 -6.70 11.61
N PRO A 151 11.19 -7.13 11.58
CA PRO A 151 12.08 -6.90 10.44
C PRO A 151 11.51 -7.46 9.13
N PHE A 152 11.67 -6.71 8.03
CA PHE A 152 11.15 -7.10 6.71
C PHE A 152 11.59 -8.50 6.28
N LYS A 153 12.85 -8.88 6.56
CA LYS A 153 13.39 -10.20 6.21
C LYS A 153 12.58 -11.34 6.83
N GLN A 154 12.15 -11.18 8.09
CA GLN A 154 11.35 -12.19 8.80
C GLN A 154 9.94 -12.29 8.21
N ILE A 155 9.31 -11.14 7.92
CA ILE A 155 7.97 -11.10 7.29
C ILE A 155 8.02 -11.77 5.91
N HIS A 156 9.05 -11.45 5.12
CA HIS A 156 9.22 -12.05 3.80
C HIS A 156 9.42 -13.57 3.86
N GLN A 157 10.30 -14.03 4.76
CA GLN A 157 10.55 -15.45 4.96
C GLN A 157 9.27 -16.20 5.35
N TYR A 158 8.53 -15.66 6.34
CA TYR A 158 7.26 -16.25 6.77
C TYR A 158 6.26 -16.38 5.61
N VAL A 159 6.10 -15.33 4.79
CA VAL A 159 5.16 -15.36 3.65
C VAL A 159 5.60 -16.36 2.60
N ALA A 160 6.90 -16.44 2.29
CA ALA A 160 7.44 -17.38 1.30
C ALA A 160 7.22 -18.83 1.75
N GLU A 161 7.57 -19.15 3.00
CA GLU A 161 7.41 -20.50 3.58
C GLU A 161 5.95 -20.90 3.74
N SER A 162 5.09 -19.96 4.17
CA SER A 162 3.66 -20.21 4.36
C SER A 162 2.87 -20.23 3.05
N SER A 163 3.47 -19.84 1.94
CA SER A 163 2.82 -19.86 0.62
C SER A 163 2.78 -21.24 -0.02
N GLY A 164 3.50 -22.23 0.53
CA GLY A 164 3.59 -23.60 0.01
C GLY A 164 3.23 -24.66 1.03
N ARG A 165 2.69 -25.78 0.54
CA ARG A 165 2.70 -27.06 1.25
C ARG A 165 3.62 -28.02 0.52
N LEU A 166 4.34 -28.87 1.26
CA LEU A 166 4.92 -30.08 0.69
C LEU A 166 3.76 -30.96 0.22
N GLN A 167 3.62 -31.16 -1.09
CA GLN A 167 2.61 -32.07 -1.63
C GLN A 167 3.31 -33.36 -2.06
N LEU A 168 2.88 -34.48 -1.48
CA LEU A 168 3.26 -35.82 -1.92
C LEU A 168 2.54 -36.11 -3.24
N SER A 169 3.26 -36.41 -4.31
CA SER A 169 2.68 -37.05 -5.49
C SER A 169 2.97 -38.55 -5.44
N LEU A 170 1.91 -39.37 -5.48
CA LEU A 170 2.02 -40.81 -5.69
C LEU A 170 2.21 -41.05 -7.19
N LEU A 171 3.37 -40.69 -7.73
CA LEU A 171 3.77 -41.15 -9.06
C LEU A 171 4.31 -42.57 -8.92
N HIS A 172 3.71 -43.47 -9.72
CA HIS A 172 3.91 -44.92 -9.74
C HIS A 172 5.35 -45.38 -9.41
N TYR A 173 5.43 -46.25 -8.40
CA TYR A 173 6.51 -47.20 -8.11
C TYR A 173 7.95 -46.62 -8.12
N PHE A 174 8.45 -46.31 -6.91
CA PHE A 174 9.83 -45.96 -6.54
C PHE A 174 10.34 -44.52 -6.78
N ALA A 175 9.85 -43.59 -5.97
CA ALA A 175 10.63 -42.62 -5.17
C ALA A 175 9.66 -41.60 -4.58
N GLN A 176 9.68 -41.37 -3.26
CA GLN A 176 8.95 -40.22 -2.69
C GLN A 176 9.62 -38.93 -3.19
N VAL A 177 9.04 -38.29 -4.21
CA VAL A 177 9.47 -36.97 -4.66
C VAL A 177 8.56 -35.93 -4.01
N TYR A 178 9.11 -35.18 -3.07
CA TYR A 178 8.44 -34.01 -2.50
C TYR A 178 8.56 -32.86 -3.49
N PHE A 179 7.44 -32.35 -4.01
CA PHE A 179 7.44 -31.14 -4.82
C PHE A 179 7.02 -29.95 -3.96
N TYR A 180 7.84 -28.90 -3.98
CA TYR A 180 7.50 -27.62 -3.34
C TYR A 180 6.44 -26.92 -4.19
N THR A 181 5.22 -26.84 -3.66
CA THR A 181 4.09 -26.14 -4.32
C THR A 181 3.99 -24.66 -3.94
N GLY A 182 4.99 -24.13 -3.23
CA GLY A 182 4.99 -22.75 -2.81
C GLY A 182 5.05 -21.77 -3.96
N LYS A 183 4.54 -20.57 -3.70
CA LYS A 183 4.54 -19.48 -4.66
C LYS A 183 5.93 -18.84 -4.68
N ASP A 184 6.38 -18.41 -5.86
CA ASP A 184 7.62 -17.65 -6.03
C ASP A 184 7.45 -16.20 -5.55
N VAL A 185 7.20 -16.01 -4.25
CA VAL A 185 6.93 -14.70 -3.66
C VAL A 185 8.15 -13.80 -3.80
N LEU A 186 7.98 -12.64 -4.45
CA LEU A 186 9.05 -11.66 -4.56
C LEU A 186 9.01 -10.68 -3.38
N PRO A 187 10.16 -10.08 -3.00
CA PRO A 187 10.21 -9.04 -1.98
C PRO A 187 9.23 -7.90 -2.22
N GLN A 188 9.00 -7.53 -3.49
CA GLN A 188 8.06 -6.47 -3.83
C GLN A 188 6.60 -6.86 -3.53
N ASP A 189 6.23 -8.14 -3.63
CA ASP A 189 4.86 -8.57 -3.29
C ASP A 189 4.58 -8.38 -1.80
N VAL A 190 5.56 -8.73 -0.96
CA VAL A 190 5.47 -8.55 0.49
C VAL A 190 5.44 -7.07 0.86
N ARG A 191 6.26 -6.23 0.20
CA ARG A 191 6.16 -4.77 0.39
C ARG A 191 4.78 -4.25 0.02
N ASN A 192 4.22 -4.66 -1.11
CA ASN A 192 2.88 -4.26 -1.53
C ASN A 192 1.81 -4.72 -0.53
N MET A 193 1.94 -5.92 0.02
CA MET A 193 1.07 -6.44 1.08
C MET A 193 1.14 -5.59 2.35
N ILE A 194 2.36 -5.27 2.82
CA ILE A 194 2.59 -4.41 3.99
C ILE A 194 1.99 -3.01 3.75
N SER A 195 2.22 -2.41 2.58
CA SER A 195 1.68 -1.10 2.22
C SER A 195 0.15 -1.11 2.25
N LYS A 196 -0.48 -2.16 1.73
CA LYS A 196 -1.93 -2.33 1.80
C LYS A 196 -2.42 -2.41 3.25
N ILE A 197 -1.79 -3.26 4.08
CA ILE A 197 -2.13 -3.42 5.51
C ILE A 197 -1.98 -2.08 6.26
N LYS A 198 -0.91 -1.33 5.99
CA LYS A 198 -0.71 0.00 6.59
C LYS A 198 -1.75 1.02 6.12
N GLY A 199 -2.17 0.96 4.87
CA GLY A 199 -3.21 1.83 4.31
C GLY A 199 -4.63 1.52 4.81
N GLU A 200 -4.87 0.31 5.32
CA GLU A 200 -6.15 -0.05 5.95
C GLU A 200 -6.31 0.57 7.35
N VAL A 201 -5.20 0.93 8.01
CA VAL A 201 -5.24 1.76 9.21
C VAL A 201 -5.45 3.20 8.77
N LYS A 202 -6.67 3.72 8.94
CA LYS A 202 -6.90 5.17 8.86
C LYS A 202 -6.04 5.82 9.94
N GLN A 203 -4.89 6.36 9.54
CA GLN A 203 -4.18 7.28 10.41
C GLN A 203 -5.08 8.50 10.58
N GLU A 204 -5.23 8.95 11.82
CA GLU A 204 -5.91 10.21 12.08
C GLU A 204 -5.23 11.34 11.29
N PRO A 205 -5.98 12.39 10.92
CA PRO A 205 -5.43 13.60 10.34
C PRO A 205 -4.20 14.07 11.13
N VAL A 206 -3.21 14.62 10.43
CA VAL A 206 -1.93 15.00 11.03
C VAL A 206 -2.15 16.03 12.14
N GLU A 207 -3.14 16.90 11.98
CA GLU A 207 -3.53 17.94 12.91
C GLU A 207 -3.93 17.34 14.27
N ILE A 208 -4.83 16.35 14.27
CA ILE A 208 -5.27 15.64 15.49
C ILE A 208 -4.09 14.94 16.16
N ARG A 209 -3.21 14.34 15.37
CA ARG A 209 -2.04 13.63 15.88
C ARG A 209 -1.03 14.58 16.52
N VAL A 210 -0.80 15.75 15.92
CA VAL A 210 0.09 16.78 16.47
C VAL A 210 -0.46 17.27 17.80
N ASP A 211 -1.75 17.62 17.86
CA ASP A 211 -2.39 18.06 19.10
C ASP A 211 -2.29 17.01 20.21
N THR A 212 -2.58 15.74 19.87
CA THR A 212 -2.45 14.63 20.83
C THR A 212 -1.01 14.49 21.33
N LEU A 213 -0.02 14.54 20.44
CA LEU A 213 1.39 14.42 20.82
C LEU A 213 1.87 15.58 21.71
N LEU A 214 1.44 16.82 21.44
CA LEU A 214 1.81 17.98 22.25
C LEU A 214 1.13 17.91 23.63
N ASN A 215 -0.14 17.50 23.69
CA ASN A 215 -0.86 17.30 24.95
C ASN A 215 -0.24 16.19 25.79
N ASP A 216 0.10 15.04 25.19
CA ASP A 216 0.79 13.94 25.87
C ASP A 216 2.17 14.38 26.37
N PHE A 217 2.91 15.14 25.56
CA PHE A 217 4.22 15.67 25.91
C PHE A 217 4.17 16.58 27.14
N VAL A 218 3.19 17.49 27.20
CA VAL A 218 2.97 18.37 28.37
C VAL A 218 2.44 17.58 29.57
N GLY A 219 1.50 16.66 29.35
CA GLY A 219 0.92 15.82 30.40
C GLY A 219 1.93 14.88 31.08
N ASN A 220 2.96 14.44 30.35
CA ASN A 220 3.98 13.53 30.87
C ASN A 220 4.90 14.17 31.93
N ASN A 221 5.07 15.50 31.94
CA ASN A 221 5.88 16.17 32.96
C ASN A 221 5.45 17.64 33.13
N GLN A 222 5.12 18.06 34.36
CA GLN A 222 4.67 19.42 34.67
C GLN A 222 5.64 20.54 34.25
N GLY A 223 6.93 20.24 34.09
CA GLY A 223 7.92 21.20 33.61
C GLY A 223 8.02 21.31 32.09
N ASN A 224 7.40 20.40 31.34
CA ASN A 224 7.35 20.45 29.87
C ASN A 224 6.37 21.53 29.42
N VAL A 225 6.71 22.22 28.33
CA VAL A 225 5.86 23.25 27.71
C VAL A 225 5.89 23.04 26.21
N ALA A 226 4.73 23.14 25.58
CA ALA A 226 4.59 23.15 24.14
C ALA A 226 3.52 24.16 23.71
N ASN A 227 3.72 24.80 22.56
CA ASN A 227 2.81 25.79 22.02
C ASN A 227 2.63 25.56 20.51
N LEU A 228 1.38 25.66 20.04
CA LEU A 228 1.00 25.56 18.64
C LEU A 228 0.39 26.89 18.21
N PHE A 229 1.02 27.55 17.25
CA PHE A 229 0.55 28.81 16.68
C PHE A 229 0.06 28.55 15.26
N LYS A 230 -1.11 29.10 14.93
CA LYS A 230 -1.76 28.94 13.63
C LYS A 230 -2.07 30.31 13.02
N ASN A 231 -2.13 30.36 11.70
CA ASN A 231 -2.61 31.54 10.97
C ASN A 231 -4.14 31.53 10.80
N GLU A 232 -4.67 32.54 10.10
CA GLU A 232 -6.11 32.68 9.82
C GLU A 232 -6.70 31.51 9.02
N ALA A 233 -5.86 30.77 8.28
CA ALA A 233 -6.27 29.59 7.51
C ALA A 233 -6.19 28.28 8.32
N ASP A 234 -6.04 28.35 9.64
CA ASP A 234 -5.83 27.22 10.56
C ASP A 234 -4.58 26.37 10.25
N ILE A 235 -3.61 26.94 9.53
CA ILE A 235 -2.33 26.30 9.23
C ILE A 235 -1.34 26.62 10.37
N ALA A 236 -0.72 25.59 10.93
CA ALA A 236 0.32 25.75 11.93
C ALA A 236 1.51 26.54 11.36
N THR A 237 1.86 27.69 11.90
CA THR A 237 3.00 28.48 11.43
C THR A 237 4.23 28.32 12.31
N CYS A 238 4.02 28.04 13.60
CA CYS A 238 5.08 27.81 14.57
C CYS A 238 4.64 26.79 15.62
N ILE A 239 5.48 25.79 15.87
CA ILE A 239 5.30 24.83 16.96
C ILE A 239 6.53 24.88 17.84
N THR A 240 6.40 25.30 19.09
CA THR A 240 7.53 25.30 20.04
C THR A 240 7.34 24.21 21.07
N PHE A 241 8.45 23.64 21.55
CA PHE A 241 8.42 22.73 22.68
C PHE A 241 9.73 22.75 23.46
N GLN A 242 9.61 22.62 24.77
CA GLN A 242 10.71 22.55 25.73
C GLN A 242 10.40 21.47 26.76
N THR A 243 11.38 20.62 27.05
CA THR A 243 11.28 19.72 28.21
C THR A 243 11.60 20.47 29.50
N ALA A 244 11.20 19.92 30.64
CA ALA A 244 11.62 20.40 31.96
C ALA A 244 13.16 20.50 32.08
N GLY A 245 13.88 19.51 31.51
CA GLY A 245 15.33 19.48 31.49
C GLY A 245 15.94 20.63 30.67
N MET A 246 15.38 20.92 29.49
CA MET A 246 15.81 22.04 28.64
C MET A 246 15.70 23.38 29.36
N ARG A 247 14.57 23.63 30.03
CA ARG A 247 14.34 24.86 30.80
C ARG A 247 15.28 24.97 32.00
N LYS A 248 15.51 23.85 32.69
CA LYS A 248 16.49 23.78 33.79
C LYS A 248 17.91 24.07 33.28
N PHE A 249 18.27 23.56 32.12
CA PHE A 249 19.59 23.76 31.55
C PHE A 249 19.82 25.23 31.18
N PHE A 250 18.84 25.88 30.56
CA PHE A 250 18.89 27.32 30.32
C PHE A 250 18.95 28.14 31.61
N HIS A 251 18.22 27.73 32.65
CA HIS A 251 18.26 28.40 33.95
C HIS A 251 19.68 28.41 34.56
N LEU A 252 20.44 27.33 34.35
CA LEU A 252 21.80 27.17 34.86
C LEU A 252 22.84 27.93 34.02
N PHE A 253 22.67 27.94 32.69
CA PHE A 253 23.64 28.52 31.75
C PHE A 253 22.98 29.52 30.77
N PRO A 254 22.43 30.65 31.25
CA PRO A 254 21.73 31.60 30.40
C PRO A 254 22.64 32.56 29.62
N GLU A 255 23.94 32.63 29.92
CA GLU A 255 24.82 33.73 29.50
C GLU A 255 25.02 33.79 27.97
N VAL A 256 25.10 32.62 27.33
CA VAL A 256 25.38 32.49 25.89
C VAL A 256 24.28 31.67 25.22
N LEU A 257 23.55 32.30 24.31
CA LEU A 257 22.47 31.68 23.55
C LEU A 257 22.86 31.55 22.08
N LEU A 258 22.93 30.31 21.60
CA LEU A 258 23.12 29.96 20.20
C LEU A 258 21.76 29.69 19.56
N VAL A 259 21.56 30.24 18.37
CA VAL A 259 20.32 30.09 17.63
C VAL A 259 20.64 29.74 16.18
N ASP A 260 20.06 28.66 15.66
CA ASP A 260 20.34 28.16 14.31
C ASP A 260 19.07 27.56 13.66
N THR A 261 18.96 27.65 12.32
CA THR A 261 17.92 26.98 11.53
C THR A 261 18.52 25.85 10.69
N THR A 262 17.84 24.71 10.67
CA THR A 262 18.25 23.62 9.77
C THR A 262 18.05 24.02 8.30
N HIS A 263 19.05 23.76 7.46
CA HIS A 263 18.96 23.99 6.02
C HIS A 263 17.86 23.16 5.33
N LYS A 264 17.56 21.96 5.85
CA LYS A 264 16.53 21.06 5.28
C LYS A 264 15.19 21.23 5.98
N THR A 265 14.14 20.85 5.28
CA THR A 265 12.77 20.80 5.80
C THR A 265 12.28 19.37 5.96
N ASN A 266 11.25 19.19 6.79
CA ASN A 266 10.50 17.93 6.84
C ASN A 266 9.58 17.75 5.61
N ASP A 267 8.85 16.64 5.55
CA ASP A 267 7.94 16.33 4.43
C ASP A 267 6.84 17.38 4.24
N LEU A 268 6.49 18.12 5.30
CA LEU A 268 5.51 19.21 5.31
C LEU A 268 6.14 20.59 5.13
N LYS A 269 7.43 20.66 4.77
CA LYS A 269 8.18 21.90 4.48
C LYS A 269 8.51 22.78 5.69
N TYR A 270 8.35 22.30 6.92
CA TYR A 270 8.77 23.02 8.12
C TYR A 270 10.29 22.91 8.32
N LYS A 271 10.90 24.02 8.72
CA LYS A 271 12.29 24.08 9.20
C LYS A 271 12.34 23.93 10.71
N LEU A 272 13.42 23.34 11.23
CA LEU A 272 13.68 23.28 12.66
C LEU A 272 14.59 24.45 13.05
N PHE A 273 14.09 25.29 13.94
CA PHE A 273 14.78 26.40 14.57
C PHE A 273 15.16 26.00 16.01
N GLY A 274 16.46 25.88 16.26
CA GLY A 274 17.01 25.39 17.52
C GLY A 274 17.60 26.52 18.35
N PHE A 275 17.37 26.45 19.66
CA PHE A 275 18.04 27.29 20.66
C PHE A 275 18.94 26.40 21.49
N MET A 276 20.20 26.78 21.66
CA MET A 276 21.22 26.00 22.35
C MET A 276 21.99 26.89 23.31
N VAL A 277 22.44 26.33 24.43
CA VAL A 277 23.40 26.97 25.32
C VAL A 277 24.56 26.02 25.59
N HIS A 278 25.67 26.55 26.11
CA HIS A 278 26.84 25.76 26.49
C HIS A 278 26.94 25.66 28.01
N ASP A 279 27.33 24.49 28.52
CA ASP A 279 27.77 24.38 29.92
C ASP A 279 29.20 24.88 30.12
N SER A 280 29.64 24.87 31.38
CA SER A 280 30.99 25.28 31.79
C SER A 280 32.13 24.43 31.19
N PHE A 281 31.82 23.29 30.58
CA PHE A 281 32.78 22.40 29.92
C PHE A 281 32.74 22.54 28.39
N GLY A 282 31.94 23.47 27.85
CA GLY A 282 31.77 23.68 26.42
C GLY A 282 30.83 22.68 25.75
N GLY A 283 30.07 21.90 26.52
CA GLY A 283 29.04 21.00 26.03
C GLY A 283 27.79 21.76 25.60
N GLY A 284 27.46 21.71 24.31
CA GLY A 284 26.26 22.33 23.76
C GLY A 284 25.01 21.48 23.96
N GLN A 285 23.95 22.09 24.48
CA GLN A 285 22.67 21.43 24.71
C GLN A 285 21.52 22.29 24.22
N PHE A 286 20.60 21.69 23.47
CA PHE A 286 19.38 22.39 23.06
C PHE A 286 18.51 22.72 24.27
N VAL A 287 18.01 23.95 24.30
CA VAL A 287 17.11 24.48 25.32
C VAL A 287 15.73 24.84 24.76
N GLN A 288 15.56 24.95 23.43
CA GLN A 288 14.25 25.00 22.78
C GLN A 288 14.33 24.46 21.37
N HIS A 289 13.24 23.84 20.93
CA HIS A 289 12.99 23.55 19.53
C HIS A 289 11.75 24.30 19.06
N ALA A 290 11.81 24.81 17.84
CA ALA A 290 10.68 25.41 17.15
C ALA A 290 10.60 24.88 15.71
N LEU A 291 9.46 24.36 15.29
CA LEU A 291 9.17 24.06 13.89
C LEU A 291 8.46 25.25 13.27
N ILE A 292 9.03 25.84 12.22
CA ILE A 292 8.47 27.00 11.52
C ILE A 292 8.17 26.65 10.06
N ASP A 293 7.03 27.08 9.54
CA ASP A 293 6.63 26.82 8.15
C ASP A 293 7.42 27.67 7.14
N ALA A 294 7.84 28.86 7.56
CA ALA A 294 8.71 29.76 6.80
C ALA A 294 9.59 30.62 7.73
N GLU A 295 10.79 30.98 7.26
CA GLU A 295 11.73 31.90 7.93
C GLU A 295 11.28 33.37 7.78
N THR A 296 10.04 33.65 8.16
CA THR A 296 9.52 35.01 8.22
C THR A 296 9.90 35.64 9.57
N LYS A 297 10.03 36.97 9.57
CA LYS A 297 10.27 37.74 10.80
C LYS A 297 9.22 37.43 11.88
N GLU A 298 7.96 37.27 11.47
CA GLU A 298 6.83 36.98 12.37
C GLU A 298 6.99 35.62 13.06
N ASN A 299 7.20 34.55 12.29
CA ASN A 299 7.33 33.19 12.84
C ASN A 299 8.53 33.04 13.77
N MET A 300 9.67 33.62 13.37
CA MET A 300 10.88 33.62 14.19
C MET A 300 10.68 34.45 15.46
N SER A 301 10.01 35.61 15.36
CA SER A 301 9.67 36.43 16.53
C SER A 301 8.75 35.69 17.50
N THR A 302 7.78 34.92 16.98
CA THR A 302 6.90 34.07 17.80
C THR A 302 7.69 33.00 18.56
N ALA A 303 8.66 32.34 17.91
CA ALA A 303 9.52 31.35 18.55
C ALA A 303 10.39 31.98 19.66
N VAL A 304 10.97 33.16 19.40
CA VAL A 304 11.79 33.91 20.39
C VAL A 304 10.95 34.47 21.52
N ALA A 305 9.75 35.01 21.25
CA ALA A 305 8.84 35.51 22.27
C ALA A 305 8.42 34.38 23.21
N THR A 306 8.05 33.23 22.65
CA THR A 306 7.69 32.03 23.43
C THR A 306 8.85 31.56 24.31
N PHE A 307 10.08 31.58 23.77
CA PHE A 307 11.27 31.27 24.55
C PHE A 307 11.40 32.18 25.79
N LYS A 308 11.27 33.49 25.60
CA LYS A 308 11.36 34.48 26.69
C LYS A 308 10.24 34.28 27.73
N THR A 309 9.02 34.01 27.30
CA THR A 309 7.89 33.74 28.20
C THR A 309 8.14 32.50 29.07
N ASN A 310 8.68 31.44 28.48
CA ASN A 310 8.90 30.17 29.18
C ASN A 310 10.16 30.16 30.07
N ASN A 311 11.06 31.13 29.87
CA ASN A 311 12.39 31.19 30.49
C ASN A 311 12.69 32.59 31.04
N PRO A 312 12.17 32.97 32.23
CA PRO A 312 12.32 34.33 32.78
C PRO A 312 13.77 34.82 32.94
N ASN A 313 14.73 33.91 33.07
CA ASN A 313 16.17 34.23 33.14
C ASN A 313 16.75 34.73 31.81
N TRP A 314 15.96 34.86 30.74
CA TRP A 314 16.46 35.34 29.44
C TRP A 314 17.11 36.73 29.52
N THR A 315 16.79 37.53 30.54
CA THR A 315 17.44 38.82 30.80
C THR A 315 18.92 38.71 31.18
N ARG A 316 19.40 37.50 31.53
CA ARG A 316 20.80 37.18 31.79
C ARG A 316 21.58 36.77 30.55
N VAL A 317 20.95 36.72 29.38
CA VAL A 317 21.65 36.46 28.12
C VAL A 317 22.52 37.67 27.79
N GLU A 318 23.82 37.45 27.73
CA GLU A 318 24.81 38.49 27.42
C GLU A 318 25.20 38.46 25.93
N VAL A 319 25.25 37.25 25.36
CA VAL A 319 25.67 37.03 23.97
C VAL A 319 24.66 36.15 23.24
N ILE A 320 24.27 36.60 22.05
CA ILE A 320 23.49 35.79 21.10
C ILE A 320 24.38 35.49 19.90
N MET A 321 24.57 34.21 19.60
CA MET A 321 25.25 33.74 18.40
C MET A 321 24.21 33.17 17.43
N VAL A 322 24.31 33.59 16.16
CA VAL A 322 23.42 33.13 15.09
C VAL A 322 24.25 32.31 14.10
N GLY A 323 23.77 31.09 13.81
CA GLY A 323 24.40 30.12 12.89
C GLY A 323 24.18 30.40 11.41
#